data_AF-A0A3C1X6Z4-F1
#
_entry.id   AF-A0A3C1X6Z4-F1
#
_cell.length_a   1.000
_cell.length_b   1.000
_cell.length_c   1.000
_cell.angle_alpha   90.00
_cell.angle_beta   90.00
_cell.angle_gamma   90.00
#
_symmetry.space_group_name_H-M   'P 1'
#
loop_
_entity.id
_entity.type
_entity.pdbx_description
1 polymer ?
#
loop_
_entity_poly.entity_id
_entity_poly.type
_entity_poly.pdbx_seq_one_letter_code
_entity_poly.pdbx_strand_id
1 'polypeptide(L)'
;MHSVSDVRVVEERVMVQIHEQRAIGRVMDLIAIPGGSGTEQDVSAWICQQLRGAGVPDSAIETDRAHKKSPAGGTTGNLIVRLKGTKKGPRRLL
;
A
#
# COMPACT_ATOMS: atom_id res chain seq x y z
N MET A 1 -18.40 28.22 42.85
CA MET A 1 -18.47 26.75 42.81
C MET A 1 -19.09 26.34 41.48
N HIS A 2 -18.29 25.85 40.54
CA HIS A 2 -18.66 24.86 39.51
C HIS A 2 -17.32 24.36 38.94
N SER A 3 -16.89 23.21 39.44
CA SER A 3 -15.74 22.45 38.97
C SER A 3 -16.07 21.87 37.60
N VAL A 4 -15.26 22.15 36.59
CA VAL A 4 -15.21 21.36 35.36
C VAL A 4 -13.79 20.85 35.20
N SER A 5 -13.47 19.89 36.05
CA SER A 5 -12.44 18.90 35.78
C SER A 5 -12.92 17.96 34.67
N ASP A 6 -11.96 17.44 33.92
CA ASP A 6 -12.09 16.27 33.04
C ASP A 6 -12.69 16.45 31.64
N VAL A 7 -11.89 17.07 30.76
CA VAL A 7 -11.80 16.62 29.37
C VAL A 7 -10.32 16.51 28.99
N ARG A 8 -9.61 15.54 29.59
CA ARG A 8 -8.40 14.99 28.98
C ARG A 8 -8.85 13.88 28.04
N VAL A 9 -9.13 14.23 26.79
CA VAL A 9 -9.19 13.25 25.70
C VAL A 9 -7.79 12.69 25.55
N VAL A 10 -7.58 11.51 26.12
CA VAL A 10 -6.36 10.71 25.93
C VAL A 10 -6.39 10.22 24.48
N GLU A 11 -5.70 10.91 23.59
CA GLU A 11 -5.33 10.38 22.27
C GLU A 11 -4.34 9.25 22.49
N GLU A 12 -4.83 8.01 22.54
CA GLU A 12 -4.00 6.82 22.47
C GLU A 12 -3.41 6.74 21.05
N ARG A 13 -2.25 7.38 20.85
CA ARG A 13 -1.40 7.12 19.69
C ARG A 13 -1.02 5.64 19.75
N VAL A 14 -1.63 4.83 18.89
CA VAL A 14 -1.07 3.53 18.55
C VAL A 14 0.29 3.81 17.91
N MET A 15 1.36 3.67 18.70
CA MET A 15 2.72 3.71 18.20
C MET A 15 2.90 2.50 17.30
N VAL A 16 2.84 2.73 15.99
CA VAL A 16 3.14 1.70 14.99
C VAL A 16 4.60 1.29 15.20
N GLN A 17 4.82 0.07 15.69
CA GLN A 17 6.16 -0.51 15.76
C GLN A 17 6.56 -0.96 14.36
N ILE A 18 7.65 -0.39 13.84
CA ILE A 18 8.19 -0.75 12.53
C ILE A 18 9.16 -1.91 12.71
N HIS A 19 8.96 -2.99 11.98
CA HIS A 19 9.94 -4.08 11.90
C HIS A 19 11.02 -3.72 10.87
N GLU A 20 12.01 -2.92 11.27
CA GLU A 20 13.06 -2.39 10.38
C GLU A 20 13.74 -3.47 9.53
N GLN A 21 14.17 -4.58 10.15
CA GLN A 21 14.85 -5.66 9.42
C GLN A 21 13.96 -6.26 8.33
N ARG A 22 12.65 -6.39 8.59
CA ARG A 22 11.69 -6.89 7.59
C ARG A 22 11.43 -5.85 6.50
N ALA A 23 11.42 -4.56 6.85
CA ALA A 23 11.26 -3.47 5.88
C ALA A 23 12.45 -3.43 4.92
N ILE A 24 13.68 -3.51 5.44
CA ILE A 24 14.91 -3.59 4.63
C ILE A 24 14.89 -4.84 3.75
N GLY A 25 14.55 -6.00 4.31
CA GLY A 25 14.44 -7.25 3.55
C GLY A 25 13.50 -7.12 2.35
N ARG A 26 12.30 -6.55 2.55
CA ARG A 26 11.34 -6.31 1.47
C ARG A 26 11.87 -5.41 0.36
N VAL A 27 12.64 -4.38 0.72
CA VAL A 27 13.28 -3.50 -0.27
C VAL A 27 14.34 -4.26 -1.05
N MET A 28 15.17 -5.06 -0.39
CA MET A 28 16.20 -5.86 -1.04
C MET A 28 15.58 -6.91 -1.99
N ASP A 29 14.53 -7.59 -1.54
CA ASP A 29 13.78 -8.55 -2.36
C ASP A 29 13.18 -7.89 -3.61
N LEU A 30 12.63 -6.67 -3.46
CA LEU A 30 12.04 -5.91 -4.56
C LEU A 30 13.09 -5.45 -5.58
N ILE A 31 14.24 -4.93 -5.12
CA ILE A 31 15.34 -4.44 -5.97
C ILE A 31 15.96 -5.57 -6.79
N ALA A 32 15.96 -6.80 -6.26
CA ALA A 32 16.49 -7.97 -6.96
C ALA A 32 15.67 -8.36 -8.20
N ILE A 33 14.43 -7.87 -8.33
CA ILE A 33 13.55 -8.18 -9.47
C ILE A 33 13.91 -7.28 -10.65
N PRO A 34 14.22 -7.83 -11.83
CA PRO A 34 14.37 -7.03 -13.04
C PRO A 34 13.09 -6.23 -13.34
N GLY A 35 13.23 -4.91 -13.42
CA GLY A 35 12.10 -3.99 -13.59
C GLY A 35 12.47 -2.79 -14.46
N GLY A 36 13.08 -3.04 -15.62
CA GLY A 36 13.34 -1.99 -16.61
C GLY A 36 12.05 -1.32 -17.06
N SER A 37 12.17 -0.13 -17.64
CA SER A 37 11.00 0.63 -18.10
C SER A 37 10.19 -0.18 -19.11
N GLY A 38 8.91 -0.39 -18.81
CA GLY A 38 7.98 -1.17 -19.62
C GLY A 38 8.02 -2.68 -19.37
N THR A 39 8.82 -3.19 -18.43
CA THR A 39 8.91 -4.63 -18.09
C THR A 39 8.55 -4.92 -16.62
N GLU A 40 7.71 -4.09 -15.99
CA GLU A 40 7.44 -4.12 -14.55
C GLU A 40 6.42 -5.21 -14.12
N GLN A 41 6.05 -6.13 -15.02
CA GLN A 41 5.05 -7.16 -14.73
C GLN A 41 5.45 -8.07 -13.56
N ASP A 42 6.72 -8.48 -13.50
CA ASP A 42 7.23 -9.37 -12.43
C ASP A 42 7.26 -8.65 -11.08
N VAL A 43 7.64 -7.36 -11.08
CA VAL A 43 7.56 -6.48 -9.91
C VAL A 43 6.12 -6.39 -9.41
N SER A 44 5.16 -6.16 -10.30
CA SER A 44 3.73 -6.08 -9.96
C SER A 44 3.20 -7.40 -9.39
N ALA A 45 3.58 -8.54 -9.98
CA ALA A 45 3.20 -9.86 -9.51
C ALA A 45 3.74 -10.16 -8.10
N TRP A 46 5.02 -9.81 -7.85
CA TRP A 46 5.62 -9.96 -6.53
C TRP A 46 4.91 -9.11 -5.47
N ILE A 47 4.62 -7.83 -5.77
CA ILE A 47 3.88 -6.96 -4.84
C ILE A 47 2.49 -7.54 -4.53
N CYS A 48 1.77 -8.05 -5.55
CA CYS A 48 0.49 -8.71 -5.35
C CYS A 48 0.60 -9.92 -4.41
N GLN A 49 1.64 -10.74 -4.55
CA GLN A 49 1.90 -11.86 -3.66
C GLN A 49 2.12 -11.41 -2.21
N GLN A 50 2.94 -10.37 -2.00
CA GLN A 50 3.18 -9.81 -0.66
C GLN A 50 1.91 -9.24 -0.03
N LEU A 51 1.08 -8.54 -0.81
CA LEU A 51 -0.20 -7.98 -0.35
C LEU A 51 -1.20 -9.07 0.05
N ARG A 52 -1.35 -10.12 -0.77
CA ARG A 52 -2.18 -11.29 -0.45
C ARG A 52 -1.69 -12.00 0.81
N GLY A 53 -0.38 -12.20 0.93
CA GLY A 53 0.24 -12.77 2.13
C GLY A 53 0.01 -11.93 3.39
N ALA A 54 -0.19 -10.62 3.24
CA ALA A 54 -0.57 -9.71 4.31
C ALA A 54 -2.09 -9.66 4.58
N GLY A 55 -2.91 -10.42 3.85
CA GLY A 55 -4.35 -10.51 4.03
C GLY A 55 -5.17 -9.52 3.19
N VAL A 56 -4.58 -8.84 2.20
CA VAL A 56 -5.34 -7.99 1.28
C VAL A 56 -6.16 -8.89 0.33
N PRO A 57 -7.50 -8.72 0.26
CA PRO A 57 -8.33 -9.53 -0.62
C PRO A 57 -8.11 -9.16 -2.10
N ASP A 58 -8.23 -10.14 -3.00
CA ASP A 58 -8.08 -9.92 -4.44
C ASP A 58 -9.03 -8.84 -4.99
N SER A 59 -10.24 -8.74 -4.44
CA SER A 59 -11.21 -7.71 -4.83
C SER A 59 -10.76 -6.27 -4.52
N ALA A 60 -9.68 -6.10 -3.74
CA ALA A 60 -9.10 -4.79 -3.44
C ALA A 60 -7.89 -4.47 -4.33
N ILE A 61 -7.41 -5.41 -5.16
CA ILE A 61 -6.20 -5.28 -5.98
C ILE A 61 -6.60 -5.25 -7.45
N GLU A 62 -6.25 -4.17 -8.16
CA GLU A 62 -6.59 -3.98 -9.57
C GLU A 62 -5.38 -3.45 -10.34
N THR A 63 -5.26 -3.81 -11.61
CA THR A 63 -4.29 -3.20 -12.53
C THR A 63 -5.04 -2.38 -13.57
N ASP A 64 -4.62 -1.13 -13.76
CA ASP A 64 -5.21 -0.28 -14.79
C ASP A 64 -4.67 -0.57 -16.20
N ARG A 65 -5.03 0.29 -17.16
CA ARG A 65 -4.60 0.18 -18.57
C ARG A 65 -3.62 1.29 -18.98
N ALA A 66 -2.85 1.86 -18.04
CA ALA A 66 -1.92 2.95 -18.32
C ALA A 66 -0.86 2.61 -19.37
N HIS A 67 -0.31 1.38 -19.33
CA HIS A 67 0.66 0.90 -20.32
C HIS A 67 0.15 0.97 -21.77
N LYS A 68 -1.16 0.87 -22.00
CA LYS A 68 -1.75 0.93 -23.35
C LYS A 68 -1.80 2.36 -23.92
N LYS A 69 -1.61 3.37 -23.06
CA LYS A 69 -1.63 4.79 -23.43
C LYS A 69 -0.21 5.36 -23.59
N SER A 70 0.80 4.66 -23.07
CA SER A 70 2.20 5.04 -23.22
C SER A 70 2.64 4.83 -24.68
N PRO A 71 3.28 5.82 -25.34
CA PRO A 71 3.88 5.63 -26.65
C PRO A 71 4.93 4.50 -26.68
N ALA A 72 5.60 4.25 -25.54
CA ALA A 72 6.58 3.19 -25.39
C ALA A 72 5.95 1.82 -25.07
N GLY A 73 4.64 1.75 -24.85
CA GLY A 73 3.96 0.55 -24.37
C GLY A 73 4.37 0.15 -22.94
N GLY A 74 4.23 -1.14 -22.64
CA GLY A 74 4.64 -1.74 -21.37
C GLY A 74 3.90 -3.05 -21.08
N THR A 75 4.48 -3.90 -20.24
CA THR A 75 3.91 -5.20 -19.89
C THR A 75 2.75 -5.13 -18.90
N THR A 76 2.64 -4.04 -18.12
CA THR A 76 1.64 -3.92 -17.04
C THR A 76 1.23 -2.48 -16.75
N GLY A 77 0.02 -2.29 -16.23
CA GLY A 77 -0.48 -0.97 -15.80
C GLY A 77 -0.09 -0.64 -14.36
N ASN A 78 -0.61 0.48 -13.84
CA ASN A 78 -0.44 0.81 -12.44
C ASN A 78 -1.19 -0.21 -11.57
N LEU A 79 -0.52 -0.70 -10.52
CA LEU A 79 -1.14 -1.49 -9.47
C LEU A 79 -1.88 -0.57 -8.50
N ILE A 80 -3.17 -0.80 -8.33
CA ILE A 80 -4.07 0.00 -7.50
C ILE A 80 -4.61 -0.89 -6.39
N VAL A 81 -4.43 -0.47 -5.13
CA VAL A 81 -4.98 -1.16 -3.96
C VAL A 81 -5.98 -0.27 -3.24
N ARG A 82 -7.22 -0.75 -3.09
CA ARG A 82 -8.32 -0.01 -2.44
C ARG A 82 -8.67 -0.64 -1.10
N LEU A 83 -8.03 -0.16 -0.04
CA LEU A 83 -8.36 -0.57 1.33
C LEU A 83 -9.60 0.19 1.82
N LYS A 84 -10.72 -0.53 2.00
CA LYS A 84 -11.98 0.07 2.46
C LYS A 84 -11.87 0.44 3.94
N GLY A 85 -12.19 1.69 4.27
CA GLY A 85 -12.35 2.12 5.65
C GLY A 85 -13.62 1.54 6.28
N THR A 86 -13.60 1.33 7.59
CA THR A 86 -14.76 0.87 8.37
C THR A 86 -15.60 2.03 8.94
N LYS A 87 -15.10 3.26 8.83
CA LYS A 87 -15.75 4.49 9.29
C LYS A 87 -15.79 5.50 8.15
N LYS A 88 -16.81 6.36 8.13
CA LYS A 88 -16.90 7.46 7.16
C LYS A 88 -15.76 8.45 7.41
N GLY A 89 -14.98 8.74 6.38
CA GLY A 89 -13.86 9.66 6.44
C GLY A 89 -13.32 9.98 5.04
N PRO A 90 -12.44 10.98 4.92
CA PRO A 90 -11.84 11.34 3.64
C PRO A 90 -10.94 10.21 3.12
N ARG A 91 -10.86 10.07 1.78
CA ARG A 91 -9.93 9.14 1.14
C ARG A 91 -8.51 9.70 1.23
N ARG A 92 -7.54 8.84 1.49
CA ARG A 92 -6.10 9.16 1.42
C ARG A 92 -5.44 8.33 0.33
N LEU A 93 -4.61 8.95 -0.48
CA LEU A 93 -3.63 8.27 -1.31
C LEU A 93 -2.32 8.26 -0.51
N LEU A 94 -1.73 7.08 -0.34
CA LEU A 94 -0.45 6.89 0.33
C LEU A 94 0.65 6.77 -0.73
#